data_AF-A0A952VCC4-F1
#
_entry.id   AF-A0A952VCC4-F1
#
_cell.length_a   1.000
_cell.length_b   1.000
_cell.length_c   1.000
_cell.angle_alpha   90.00
_cell.angle_beta   90.00
_cell.angle_gamma   90.00
#
_symmetry.space_group_name_H-M   'P 1'
#
loop_
_entity.id
_entity.type
_entity.pdbx_description
1 polymer ?
#
loop_
_entity_poly.entity_id
_entity_poly.type
_entity_poly.pdbx_seq_one_letter_code
_entity_poly.pdbx_strand_id
1 'polypeptide(L)'
;MKRAKLKHTRFNFWVWRKLPACKEIVKIITASMDGRIGWSEWLLMKIHLISCDPCVNFVKQVKLIRSALLGGGDRMIDAEPHVHLSEDARLRMKQAIETNVH
;
A
#
# COMPACT_ATOMS: atom_id res chain seq x y z
N MET A 1 -7.39 23.20 8.77
CA MET A 1 -6.47 22.62 7.75
C MET A 1 -5.03 22.80 8.23
N LYS A 2 -4.37 21.75 8.73
CA LYS A 2 -2.99 21.85 9.25
C LYS A 2 -1.99 21.89 8.07
N ARG A 3 -1.22 22.97 7.96
CA ARG A 3 -0.17 23.18 6.95
C ARG A 3 0.73 21.95 6.87
N ALA A 4 1.01 21.48 5.65
CA ALA A 4 2.02 20.46 5.38
C ALA A 4 3.37 20.96 5.89
N LYS A 5 3.83 20.41 7.03
CA LYS A 5 5.18 20.69 7.54
C LYS A 5 6.16 19.91 6.67
N LEU A 6 6.65 20.53 5.60
CA LEU A 6 7.82 20.04 4.90
C LEU A 6 8.98 20.04 5.91
N LYS A 7 9.46 18.87 6.33
CA LYS A 7 10.61 18.73 7.22
C LYS A 7 11.88 19.09 6.44
N HIS A 8 12.10 20.38 6.21
CA HIS A 8 13.34 20.89 5.64
C HIS A 8 14.43 20.91 6.70
N THR A 9 14.98 19.74 7.04
CA THR A 9 16.32 19.67 7.63
C THR A 9 17.33 20.08 6.55
N ARG A 10 18.30 20.96 6.87
CA ARG A 10 19.27 21.54 5.90
C ARG A 10 20.11 20.47 5.16
N PHE A 11 20.18 19.26 5.70
CA PHE A 11 20.82 18.09 5.09
C PHE A 11 20.04 17.50 3.88
N ASN A 12 18.74 17.78 3.78
CA ASN A 12 17.76 17.08 2.93
C ASN A 12 17.56 17.71 1.53
N PHE A 13 18.19 18.86 1.23
CA PHE A 13 17.98 19.58 -0.03
C PHE A 13 18.59 18.86 -1.24
N TRP A 14 19.77 18.23 -1.08
CA TRP A 14 20.42 17.49 -2.14
C TRP A 14 19.67 16.20 -2.50
N VAL A 15 19.15 15.53 -1.47
CA VAL A 15 18.28 14.35 -1.56
C VAL A 15 17.01 14.73 -2.33
N TRP A 16 16.34 15.83 -1.96
CA TRP A 16 15.16 16.35 -2.68
C TRP A 16 15.39 16.65 -4.17
N ARG A 17 16.60 17.03 -4.58
CA ARG A 17 16.91 17.32 -6.00
C ARG A 17 17.12 16.05 -6.83
N LYS A 18 17.38 14.91 -6.19
CA LYS A 18 17.56 13.60 -6.84
C LYS A 18 16.34 12.70 -6.71
N LEU A 19 15.43 12.98 -5.78
CA LEU A 19 14.22 12.20 -5.64
C LEU A 19 13.18 12.56 -6.72
N PRO A 20 12.42 11.57 -7.21
CA PRO A 20 11.31 11.81 -8.10
C PRO A 20 10.26 12.72 -7.44
N ALA A 21 9.58 13.51 -8.26
CA ALA A 21 8.49 14.36 -7.81
C ALA A 21 7.38 13.54 -7.15
N CYS A 22 6.64 14.15 -6.22
CA CYS A 22 5.53 13.50 -5.53
C CYS A 22 4.53 12.84 -6.50
N LYS A 23 4.31 13.42 -7.69
CA LYS A 23 3.44 12.87 -8.74
C LYS A 23 3.89 11.49 -9.22
N GLU A 24 5.19 11.29 -9.44
CA GLU A 24 5.73 10.00 -9.88
C GLU A 24 5.70 8.98 -8.74
N ILE A 25 5.98 9.43 -7.51
CA ILE A 25 5.87 8.57 -6.32
C ILE A 25 4.45 8.10 -6.08
N VAL A 26 3.45 8.96 -6.31
CA VAL A 26 2.04 8.56 -6.22
C VAL A 26 1.72 7.44 -7.20
N LYS A 27 2.24 7.48 -8.44
CA LYS A 27 2.07 6.37 -9.40
C LYS A 27 2.69 5.07 -8.90
N ILE A 28 3.90 5.14 -8.33
CA ILE A 28 4.57 3.97 -7.75
C ILE A 28 3.78 3.43 -6.55
N ILE A 29 3.27 4.31 -5.70
CA ILE A 29 2.42 3.93 -4.55
C ILE A 29 1.16 3.22 -5.05
N THR A 30 0.46 3.74 -6.05
CA THR A 30 -0.73 3.08 -6.61
C THR A 30 -0.38 1.75 -7.27
N ALA A 31 0.70 1.69 -8.06
CA ALA A 31 1.15 0.44 -8.68
C ALA A 31 1.54 -0.64 -7.65
N SER A 32 2.08 -0.22 -6.50
CA SER A 32 2.40 -1.12 -5.38
C SER A 32 1.17 -1.77 -4.76
N MET A 33 -0.01 -1.15 -4.88
CA MET A 33 -1.27 -1.73 -4.38
C MET A 33 -1.76 -2.89 -5.22
N ASP A 34 -1.46 -2.84 -6.52
CA ASP A 34 -1.88 -3.82 -7.52
C ASP A 34 -0.84 -4.94 -7.70
N GLY A 35 0.19 -4.97 -6.85
CA GLY A 35 1.24 -6.00 -6.87
C GLY A 35 2.31 -5.80 -7.95
N ARG A 36 2.37 -4.62 -8.59
CA ARG A 36 3.28 -4.33 -9.70
C ARG A 36 4.32 -3.28 -9.30
N ILE A 37 5.35 -3.68 -8.57
CA ILE A 37 6.54 -2.83 -8.35
C ILE A 37 7.82 -3.63 -8.42
N GLY A 38 8.84 -3.07 -9.07
CA GLY A 38 10.20 -3.56 -9.02
C GLY A 38 10.89 -3.22 -7.69
N TRP A 39 11.98 -3.93 -7.38
CA TRP A 39 12.79 -3.70 -6.18
C TRP A 39 13.38 -2.28 -6.11
N SER A 40 13.78 -1.72 -7.25
CA SER A 40 14.31 -0.35 -7.36
C SER A 40 13.26 0.70 -7.04
N GLU A 41 12.04 0.54 -7.57
CA GLU A 41 10.90 1.42 -7.33
C GLU A 41 10.44 1.36 -5.88
N TRP A 42 10.46 0.17 -5.28
CA TRP A 42 10.17 -0.02 -3.87
C TRP A 42 11.14 0.77 -2.98
N LEU A 43 12.45 0.67 -3.24
CA LEU A 43 13.47 1.39 -2.49
C LEU A 43 13.31 2.91 -2.65
N LEU A 44 13.09 3.37 -3.89
CA LEU A 44 12.89 4.78 -4.20
C LEU A 44 11.67 5.36 -3.47
N MET A 45 10.55 4.63 -3.48
CA MET A 45 9.36 4.98 -2.74
C MET A 45 9.64 5.09 -1.24
N LYS A 46 10.35 4.12 -0.64
CA LYS A 46 10.70 4.14 0.78
C LYS A 46 11.53 5.37 1.15
N ILE A 47 12.54 5.71 0.36
CA ILE A 47 13.38 6.89 0.58
C ILE A 47 12.52 8.17 0.49
N HIS A 48 11.61 8.25 -0.48
CA HIS A 48 10.72 9.42 -0.60
C HIS A 48 9.80 9.59 0.60
N LEU A 49 9.18 8.51 1.06
CA LEU A 49 8.27 8.53 2.21
C LEU A 49 8.95 8.97 3.52
N ILE A 50 10.26 8.74 3.68
CA ILE A 50 11.01 9.24 4.85
C ILE A 50 11.12 10.77 4.82
N SER A 51 11.22 11.35 3.63
CA SER A 51 11.50 12.78 3.42
C SER A 51 10.25 13.65 3.17
N CYS A 52 9.10 13.01 2.88
CA CYS A 52 7.89 13.68 2.41
C CYS A 52 6.64 13.27 3.22
N ASP A 53 6.28 14.08 4.21
CA ASP A 53 5.08 13.87 5.04
C ASP A 53 3.75 13.82 4.24
N PRO A 54 3.53 14.64 3.17
CA PRO A 54 2.33 14.54 2.35
C PRO A 54 2.15 13.16 1.69
N CYS A 55 3.21 12.58 1.14
CA CYS A 55 3.16 11.25 0.54
C CYS A 55 2.90 10.16 1.58
N VAL A 56 3.42 10.31 2.81
CA VAL A 56 3.06 9.41 3.94
C VAL A 56 1.57 9.48 4.24
N ASN A 57 0.98 10.68 4.24
CA ASN A 57 -0.45 10.84 4.49
C ASN A 57 -1.29 10.23 3.36
N PHE A 58 -0.87 10.39 2.10
CA PHE A 58 -1.53 9.76 0.96
C PHE A 58 -1.58 8.24 1.08
N VAL A 59 -0.45 7.59 1.43
CA VAL A 59 -0.42 6.13 1.68
C VAL A 59 -1.42 5.71 2.75
N LYS A 60 -1.55 6.50 3.83
CA LYS A 60 -2.52 6.22 4.90
C LYS A 60 -3.96 6.32 4.40
N GLN A 61 -4.30 7.36 3.63
CA GLN A 61 -5.63 7.54 3.05
C GLN A 61 -6.00 6.39 2.12
N VAL A 62 -5.08 6.01 1.25
CA VAL A 62 -5.26 4.93 0.28
C VAL A 62 -5.43 3.58 0.98
N LYS A 63 -4.66 3.31 2.04
CA LYS A 63 -4.86 2.11 2.88
C LYS A 63 -6.21 2.13 3.60
N LEU A 64 -6.65 3.28 4.10
CA LEU A 64 -7.95 3.44 4.73
C LEU A 64 -9.07 3.09 3.75
N ILE A 65 -9.03 3.63 2.53
CA ILE A 65 -9.99 3.33 1.47
C ILE A 65 -9.99 1.83 1.18
N ARG A 66 -8.82 1.22 0.99
CA ARG A 66 -8.71 -0.24 0.75
C ARG A 66 -9.31 -1.04 1.91
N SER A 67 -9.03 -0.67 3.15
CA SER A 67 -9.59 -1.37 4.32
C SER A 67 -11.10 -1.16 4.45
N ALA A 68 -11.63 -0.01 4.04
CA ALA A 68 -13.06 0.24 4.03
C ALA A 68 -13.76 -0.57 2.92
N LEU A 69 -13.13 -0.71 1.75
CA LEU A 69 -13.65 -1.55 0.67
C LEU A 69 -13.58 -3.05 1.00
N LEU A 70 -12.50 -3.51 1.63
CA LEU A 70 -12.34 -4.92 2.00
C LEU A 70 -13.04 -5.30 3.31
N GLY A 71 -13.15 -4.37 4.26
CA GLY A 71 -13.76 -4.57 5.57
C GLY A 71 -15.21 -4.08 5.68
N GLY A 72 -15.70 -3.32 4.69
CA GLY A 72 -17.09 -2.84 4.62
C GLY A 72 -18.10 -3.91 4.22
N GLY A 73 -17.64 -5.09 3.80
CA GLY A 73 -18.49 -6.25 3.51
C GLY A 73 -19.22 -6.82 4.74
N ASP A 74 -18.85 -6.42 5.95
CA ASP A 74 -19.45 -6.95 7.18
C ASP A 74 -20.56 -6.04 7.76
N ARG A 75 -20.77 -4.83 7.21
CA ARG A 75 -21.71 -3.86 7.80
C ARG A 75 -22.66 -3.15 6.84
N MET A 76 -22.63 -3.41 5.53
CA MET A 76 -23.55 -2.72 4.59
C MET A 76 -24.10 -3.56 3.42
N ILE A 77 -23.87 -4.88 3.34
CA ILE A 77 -24.36 -5.69 2.21
C ILE A 77 -24.99 -7.01 2.71
N ASP A 78 -26.23 -6.95 3.19
CA ASP A 78 -27.10 -8.13 3.37
C ASP A 78 -27.63 -8.68 2.02
N ALA A 79 -26.86 -8.54 0.92
CA ALA A 79 -27.31 -8.90 -0.43
C ALA A 79 -26.20 -9.26 -1.43
N GLU A 80 -25.02 -9.71 -0.99
CA GLU A 80 -24.06 -10.40 -1.87
C GLU A 80 -23.68 -11.74 -1.25
N PRO A 81 -23.66 -12.85 -2.01
CA PRO A 81 -23.19 -14.11 -1.49
C PRO A 81 -21.75 -13.93 -1.04
N HIS A 82 -21.50 -14.00 0.26
CA HIS A 82 -20.15 -14.06 0.81
C HIS A 82 -19.42 -15.18 0.06
N VAL A 83 -18.48 -14.82 -0.81
CA VAL A 83 -17.71 -15.77 -1.63
C VAL A 83 -16.78 -16.51 -0.67
N HIS A 84 -17.33 -17.51 -0.01
CA HIS A 84 -16.59 -18.46 0.78
C HIS A 84 -15.98 -19.48 -0.16
N LEU A 85 -14.73 -19.85 0.09
CA LEU A 85 -14.15 -21.03 -0.53
C LEU A 85 -15.05 -22.22 -0.17
N SER A 86 -15.32 -23.10 -1.14
CA SER A 86 -15.84 -24.43 -0.82
C SER A 86 -14.87 -25.09 0.16
N GLU A 87 -15.38 -25.85 1.12
CA GLU A 87 -14.57 -26.53 2.13
C GLU A 87 -13.48 -27.40 1.47
N ASP A 88 -13.77 -28.00 0.32
CA ASP A 88 -12.78 -28.73 -0.49
C ASP A 88 -11.63 -27.84 -0.98
N ALA A 89 -11.94 -26.64 -1.50
CA ALA A 89 -10.92 -25.69 -1.94
C ALA A 89 -10.06 -25.21 -0.76
N ARG A 90 -10.68 -24.97 0.40
CA ARG A 90 -9.97 -24.60 1.63
C ARG A 90 -9.02 -25.70 2.10
N LEU A 91 -9.45 -26.97 2.09
CA LEU A 91 -8.62 -28.11 2.49
C LEU A 91 -7.41 -28.29 1.56
N ARG A 92 -7.61 -28.20 0.25
CA ARG A 92 -6.52 -28.26 -0.73
C ARG A 92 -5.48 -27.16 -0.54
N MET A 93 -5.94 -25.93 -0.28
CA MET A 93 -5.03 -24.80 0.00
C MET A 93 -4.26 -25.01 1.31
N LYS A 94 -4.91 -25.54 2.35
CA LYS A 94 -4.26 -25.84 3.63
C LYS A 94 -3.14 -26.88 3.46
N GLN A 95 -3.43 -27.99 2.77
CA GLN A 95 -2.44 -29.04 2.50
C GLN A 95 -1.25 -28.53 1.66
N ALA A 96 -1.51 -27.68 0.67
CA ALA A 96 -0.46 -27.09 -0.17
C ALA A 96 0.49 -26.18 0.61
N ILE A 97 -0.03 -25.43 1.59
CA ILE A 97 0.80 -24.60 2.48
C ILE A 97 1.63 -25.48 3.41
N GLU A 98 1.03 -26.50 4.02
CA GLU A 98 1.74 -27.43 4.92
C GLU A 98 2.86 -28.20 4.21
N THR A 99 2.65 -28.58 2.94
CA THR A 99 3.66 -29.34 2.17
C THR A 99 4.83 -28.48 1.70
N ASN A 100 4.64 -27.18 1.45
CA ASN A 100 5.70 -26.25 0.98
C ASN A 100 6.54 -25.63 2.11
N VAL A 101 6.32 -26.05 3.36
CA VAL A 101 7.08 -25.58 4.55
C VAL A 101 8.24 -26.55 4.90
N HIS A 102 8.46 -27.60 4.10
CA HIS A 102 9.63 -28.48 4.14
C HIS A 102 10.58 -28.21 2.98
#